data_AF-A0A6G2PU51-F1
#
_entry.id   AF-A0A6G2PU51-F1
#
_cell.length_a   1.000
_cell.length_b   1.000
_cell.length_c   1.000
_cell.angle_alpha   90.00
_cell.angle_beta   90.00
_cell.angle_gamma   90.00
#
_symmetry.space_group_name_H-M   'P 1'
#
loop_
_entity.id
_entity.type
_entity.pdbx_description
1 polymer ?
#
loop_
_entity_poly.entity_id
_entity_poly.type
_entity_poly.pdbx_seq_one_letter_code
_entity_poly.pdbx_strand_id
1 'polypeptide(L)'
;RPGTLLGHGTGERLLAVTFNDLAVGGREAEVQRAGALAADPRLHHVVVTGGEEALPYADLDGPLTDEPGPSLVMAGRHRARLAAGSADHFTG
;
A
#
# COMPACT_ATOMS: atom_id res chain seq x y z
N ARG A 1 -21.16 -16.15 -7.42
CA ARG A 1 -19.81 -16.21 -6.82
C ARG A 1 -19.14 -14.87 -7.12
N PRO A 2 -18.59 -14.15 -6.14
CA PRO A 2 -17.92 -12.88 -6.41
C PRO A 2 -16.66 -13.14 -7.26
N GLY A 3 -16.48 -12.32 -8.30
CA GLY A 3 -15.19 -12.09 -8.96
C GLY A 3 -14.72 -13.09 -10.01
N THR A 4 -15.46 -13.27 -11.11
CA THR A 4 -14.80 -13.67 -12.37
C THR A 4 -14.45 -12.38 -13.13
N LEU A 5 -13.19 -11.97 -13.08
CA LEU A 5 -12.69 -10.86 -13.88
C LEU A 5 -12.63 -11.34 -15.34
N LEU A 6 -13.58 -10.89 -16.16
CA LEU A 6 -13.57 -11.06 -17.61
C LEU A 6 -12.42 -10.20 -18.16
N GLY A 7 -11.35 -10.82 -18.67
CA GLY A 7 -10.29 -10.10 -19.38
C GLY A 7 -8.89 -10.68 -19.26
N HIS A 8 -8.58 -11.49 -18.24
CA HIS A 8 -7.24 -12.05 -18.11
C HIS A 8 -7.12 -13.29 -19.00
N GLY A 9 -6.37 -13.15 -20.10
CA GLY A 9 -5.97 -14.25 -20.94
C GLY A 9 -5.36 -15.38 -20.12
N THR A 10 -5.49 -16.60 -20.65
CA THR A 10 -5.04 -17.85 -20.04
C THR A 10 -3.56 -17.80 -19.63
N GLY A 11 -3.24 -17.33 -18.41
CA GLY A 11 -1.90 -17.43 -17.84
C GLY A 11 -1.40 -16.27 -16.98
N GLU A 12 -2.01 -15.08 -17.01
CA GLU A 12 -1.52 -13.95 -16.20
C GLU A 12 -1.98 -14.06 -14.75
N ARG A 13 -1.02 -14.08 -13.81
CA ARG A 13 -1.28 -14.13 -12.37
C ARG A 13 -1.90 -12.82 -11.90
N LEU A 14 -2.94 -12.91 -11.07
CA LEU A 14 -3.60 -11.72 -10.52
C LEU A 14 -2.61 -10.95 -9.62
N LEU A 15 -2.41 -9.65 -9.88
CA LEU A 15 -1.53 -8.81 -9.07
C LEU A 15 -2.23 -8.41 -7.77
N ALA A 16 -1.63 -8.76 -6.64
CA ALA A 16 -2.03 -8.28 -5.32
C ALA A 16 -0.93 -7.34 -4.79
N VAL A 17 -1.30 -6.13 -4.37
CA VAL A 17 -0.36 -5.15 -3.80
C VAL A 17 -0.70 -4.89 -2.34
N THR A 18 0.25 -5.11 -1.45
CA THR A 18 0.13 -4.74 -0.03
C THR A 18 1.07 -3.59 0.26
N PHE A 19 0.52 -2.50 0.78
CA PHE A 19 1.33 -1.41 1.30
C PHE A 19 1.63 -1.66 2.78
N ASN A 20 2.90 -1.79 3.12
CA ASN A 20 3.36 -1.97 4.50
C ASN A 20 4.03 -0.68 4.98
N ASP A 21 3.47 -0.08 6.01
CA ASP A 21 3.95 1.18 6.57
C ASP A 21 4.82 0.90 7.79
N LEU A 22 6.13 1.05 7.63
CA LEU A 22 7.13 0.73 8.66
C LEU A 22 7.21 1.79 9.76
N ALA A 23 6.70 3.00 9.51
CA ALA A 23 6.71 4.09 10.47
C ALA A 23 5.51 4.07 11.43
N VAL A 24 4.61 3.09 11.32
CA VAL A 24 3.45 2.92 12.22
C VAL A 24 3.36 1.49 12.72
N GLY A 25 3.54 1.30 14.03
CA GLY A 25 3.39 -0.01 14.68
C GLY A 25 1.92 -0.44 14.85
N GLY A 26 1.72 -1.69 15.30
CA GLY A 26 0.39 -2.22 15.64
C GLY A 26 -0.40 -2.82 14.47
N ARG A 27 0.27 -3.07 13.34
CA ARG A 27 -0.34 -3.63 12.12
C ARG A 27 0.12 -5.06 11.83
N GLU A 28 0.79 -5.71 12.78
CA GLU A 28 1.44 -7.01 12.60
C GLU A 28 0.43 -8.09 12.16
N ALA A 29 -0.78 -8.05 12.73
CA ALA A 29 -1.85 -8.96 12.35
C ALA A 29 -2.36 -8.72 10.91
N GLU A 30 -2.37 -7.48 10.44
CA GLU A 30 -2.75 -7.13 9.06
C GLU A 30 -1.67 -7.59 8.08
N VAL A 31 -0.39 -7.36 8.40
CA VAL A 31 0.75 -7.82 7.60
C VAL A 31 0.76 -9.35 7.51
N GLN A 32 0.52 -10.05 8.62
CA GLN A 32 0.44 -11.52 8.62
C GLN A 32 -0.70 -12.03 7.74
N ARG A 33 -1.89 -11.41 7.80
CA ARG A 33 -3.01 -11.77 6.91
C ARG A 33 -2.68 -11.51 5.44
N ALA A 34 -2.05 -10.38 5.13
CA ALA A 34 -1.64 -10.06 3.77
C ALA A 34 -0.62 -11.10 3.24
N GLY A 35 0.36 -11.50 4.05
CA GLY A 35 1.30 -12.56 3.72
C GLY A 35 0.65 -13.93 3.51
N ALA A 36 -0.38 -14.26 4.30
CA ALA A 36 -1.14 -15.50 4.10
C ALA A 36 -1.93 -15.50 2.78
N LEU A 37 -2.54 -14.37 2.40
CA LEU A 37 -3.22 -14.22 1.11
C LEU A 37 -2.23 -14.29 -0.06
N ALA A 38 -1.07 -13.66 0.09
CA ALA A 38 0.00 -13.65 -0.89
C ALA A 38 0.61 -15.00 -1.23
N ALA A 39 0.51 -15.97 -0.31
CA ALA A 39 1.04 -17.32 -0.51
C ALA A 39 0.26 -18.13 -1.56
N ASP A 40 -0.90 -17.64 -2.04
CA ASP A 40 -1.63 -18.27 -3.14
C ASP A 40 -0.79 -18.17 -4.43
N PRO A 41 -0.35 -19.30 -5.03
CA PRO A 41 0.49 -19.30 -6.23
C PRO A 41 -0.20 -18.74 -7.47
N ARG A 42 -1.53 -18.53 -7.42
CA ARG A 42 -2.31 -17.84 -8.46
C ARG A 42 -2.15 -16.32 -8.42
N LEU A 43 -1.66 -15.79 -7.30
CA LEU A 43 -1.40 -14.36 -7.11
C LEU A 43 0.07 -14.06 -7.39
N HIS A 44 0.31 -12.95 -8.07
CA HIS A 44 1.59 -12.26 -8.06
C HIS A 44 1.51 -11.21 -6.97
N HIS A 45 2.16 -11.43 -5.83
CA HIS A 45 2.09 -10.50 -4.70
C HIS A 45 3.30 -9.58 -4.65
N VAL A 46 3.04 -8.29 -4.53
CA VAL A 46 4.07 -7.25 -4.35
C VAL A 46 3.80 -6.54 -3.04
N VAL A 47 4.79 -6.55 -2.15
CA VAL A 47 4.79 -5.70 -0.95
C VAL A 47 5.54 -4.41 -1.27
N VAL A 48 4.83 -3.30 -1.12
CA VAL A 48 5.41 -1.97 -1.23
C VAL A 48 5.56 -1.41 0.18
N THR A 49 6.79 -1.16 0.59
CA THR A 49 7.07 -0.57 1.90
C THR A 49 7.09 0.95 1.81
N GLY A 50 6.40 1.62 2.74
CA GLY A 50 6.62 3.04 3.02
C GLY A 50 7.13 3.23 4.45
N GLY A 51 7.86 4.29 4.69
CA GLY A 51 8.46 4.63 5.98
C GLY A 51 8.24 6.10 6.33
N GLU A 52 9.21 6.68 7.04
CA GLU A 52 9.15 8.09 7.46
C GLU A 52 9.13 9.05 6.27
N GLU A 53 9.67 8.66 5.13
CA GLU A 53 9.63 9.44 3.88
C GLU A 53 8.20 9.67 3.34
N ALA A 54 7.22 8.88 3.80
CA ALA A 54 5.80 9.06 3.46
C ALA A 54 5.07 10.04 4.39
N LEU A 55 5.75 10.60 5.40
CA LEU A 55 5.18 11.57 6.33
C LEU A 55 5.00 12.92 5.62
N PRO A 56 3.94 13.68 5.96
CA PRO A 56 3.67 14.98 5.34
C PRO A 56 4.74 16.04 5.63
N TYR A 57 5.70 15.74 6.51
CA TYR A 57 6.81 16.59 6.90
C TYR A 57 8.19 16.03 6.51
N ALA A 58 8.25 14.93 5.76
CA ALA A 58 9.52 14.31 5.37
C ALA A 58 10.45 15.27 4.60
N ASP A 59 9.86 16.22 3.86
CA ASP A 59 10.58 17.21 3.05
C ASP A 59 10.69 18.60 3.74
N LEU A 60 10.28 18.72 5.02
CA LEU A 60 10.36 19.97 5.76
C LEU A 60 11.68 20.08 6.51
N ASP A 61 12.44 21.13 6.23
CA ASP A 61 13.65 21.46 6.96
C ASP A 61 13.34 22.36 8.18
N GLY A 62 13.70 21.89 9.37
CA GLY A 62 13.59 22.65 10.63
C GLY A 62 12.54 22.13 11.61
N PRO A 63 12.48 22.69 12.83
CA PRO A 63 11.52 22.26 13.85
C PRO A 63 10.09 22.57 13.40
N LEU A 64 9.21 21.58 13.52
CA LEU A 64 7.78 21.74 13.26
C LEU A 64 7.21 22.74 14.27
N THR A 65 6.75 23.90 13.78
CA THR A 65 6.09 24.91 14.63
C THR A 65 4.69 24.45 15.04
N ASP A 66 4.08 23.57 14.24
CA ASP A 66 2.82 22.90 14.50
C ASP A 66 2.91 21.44 14.01
N GLU A 67 2.57 20.47 14.86
CA GLU A 67 2.46 19.07 14.43
C GLU A 67 1.18 18.89 13.62
N PRO A 68 1.24 18.31 12.40
CA PRO A 68 0.04 18.06 11.63
C PRO A 68 -0.89 17.10 12.38
N GLY A 69 -2.16 17.47 12.48
CA GLY A 69 -3.17 16.62 13.10
C GLY A 69 -3.22 15.22 12.44
N PRO A 70 -3.67 14.19 13.17
CA PRO A 70 -3.66 12.80 12.70
C PRO A 70 -4.26 12.57 11.30
N SER A 71 -5.27 13.36 10.93
CA SER A 71 -5.91 13.31 9.61
C SER A 71 -4.97 13.64 8.46
N LEU A 72 -4.06 14.61 8.62
CA LEU A 72 -3.09 14.99 7.58
C LEU A 72 -1.99 13.96 7.42
N VAL A 73 -1.52 13.39 8.53
CA VAL A 73 -0.58 12.26 8.52
C VAL A 73 -1.19 11.06 7.80
N MET A 74 -2.44 10.73 8.11
CA MET A 74 -3.17 9.64 7.45
C MET A 74 -3.36 9.91 5.95
N ALA A 75 -3.73 11.13 5.56
CA ALA A 75 -3.90 11.51 4.16
C ALA A 75 -2.59 11.42 3.36
N GLY A 76 -1.46 11.91 3.91
CA GLY A 76 -0.14 11.80 3.28
C GLY A 76 0.25 10.35 3.04
N ARG A 77 0.05 9.49 4.04
CA ARG A 77 0.33 8.05 3.95
C ARG A 77 -0.56 7.34 2.92
N HIS A 78 -1.85 7.69 2.85
CA HIS A 78 -2.74 7.15 1.82
C HIS A 78 -2.32 7.56 0.41
N ARG A 79 -1.87 8.80 0.23
CA ARG A 79 -1.35 9.27 -1.05
C ARG A 79 -0.10 8.52 -1.48
N ALA A 80 0.86 8.33 -0.57
CA ALA A 80 2.07 7.55 -0.82
C ALA A 80 1.73 6.10 -1.20
N ARG A 81 0.78 5.48 -0.48
CA ARG A 81 0.26 4.14 -0.80
C ARG A 81 -0.32 4.06 -2.20
N LEU A 82 -1.16 5.02 -2.59
CA LEU A 82 -1.81 5.03 -3.91
C LEU A 82 -0.79 5.30 -5.03
N ALA A 83 0.19 6.17 -4.80
CA ALA A 83 1.22 6.47 -5.78
C ALA A 83 2.21 5.31 -5.98
N ALA A 84 2.67 4.70 -4.89
CA ALA A 84 3.61 3.58 -4.95
C ALA A 84 2.94 2.28 -5.43
N GLY A 85 1.63 2.15 -5.17
CA GLY A 85 0.78 1.10 -5.69
C GLY A 85 0.21 1.37 -7.07
N SER A 86 0.73 2.34 -7.83
CA SER A 86 0.37 2.66 -9.22
C SER A 86 0.58 1.44 -10.14
N ALA A 87 -0.25 0.42 -9.96
CA ALA A 87 -0.58 -0.47 -11.03
C ALA A 87 -1.53 0.31 -11.96
N ASP A 88 -1.42 -0.03 -13.23
CA ASP A 88 -2.28 0.39 -14.33
C ASP A 88 -3.75 -0.06 -14.16
N HIS A 89 -4.31 -0.02 -12.94
CA HIS A 89 -5.71 -0.39 -12.70
C HIS A 89 -6.71 0.53 -13.42
N PHE A 90 -6.25 1.68 -13.94
CA PHE A 90 -7.06 2.61 -14.74
C PHE A 90 -6.99 2.38 -16.25
N THR A 91 -6.06 1.56 -16.77
CA THR A 91 -5.99 1.29 -18.23
C THR A 91 -6.54 -0.08 -18.64
N GLY A 92 -6.84 -0.96 -17.68
CA GLY A 92 -7.55 -2.22 -17.96
C GLY A 92 -6.68 -3.32 -18.57
#